data_AF-A0A9D5ECT8-F1
#
_entry.id   AF-A0A9D5ECT8-F1
#
_cell.length_a   1.000
_cell.length_b   1.000
_cell.length_c   1.000
_cell.angle_alpha   90.00
_cell.angle_beta   90.00
_cell.angle_gamma   90.00
#
_symmetry.space_group_name_H-M   'P 1'
#
loop_
_entity.id
_entity.type
_entity.pdbx_description
1 polymer ?
#
loop_
_entity_poly.entity_id
_entity_poly.type
_entity_poly.pdbx_seq_one_letter_code
_entity_poly.pdbx_strand_id
1 'polypeptide(L)' 'MSGIFYDPKGRQLRSVRGTPDAGWTLVTHNLNAGMHQCRRIMREWLPADELTRIDWSLAEEPRSA' A
#
# COMPACT_ATOMS: atom_id res chain seq x y z
N MET A 1 -6.43 -11.02 6.86
CA MET A 1 -5.01 -10.76 6.58
C MET A 1 -4.66 -9.36 7.07
N SER A 2 -3.40 -9.08 7.41
CA SER A 2 -2.99 -7.72 7.77
C SER A 2 -1.74 -7.31 7.02
N GLY A 3 -1.70 -6.06 6.57
CA GLY A 3 -0.57 -5.50 5.86
C GLY A 3 -0.86 -4.13 5.25
N ILE A 4 0.16 -3.56 4.65
CA ILE A 4 0.07 -2.37 3.80
C ILE A 4 -0.10 -2.85 2.37
N PHE A 5 -1.11 -2.33 1.70
CA PHE A 5 -1.47 -2.64 0.33
C PHE A 5 -1.36 -1.39 -0.54
N TYR A 6 -1.06 -1.58 -1.81
CA TYR A 6 -1.15 -0.55 -2.83
C TYR A 6 -2.50 -0.62 -3.52
N ASP A 7 -3.24 0.49 -3.48
CA ASP A 7 -4.47 0.70 -4.23
C ASP A 7 -4.12 1.36 -5.58
N PRO A 8 -4.16 0.62 -6.70
CA PRO A 8 -3.82 1.19 -8.01
C PRO A 8 -4.83 2.21 -8.52
N LYS A 9 -6.09 2.17 -8.05
CA LYS A 9 -7.13 3.12 -8.47
C LYS A 9 -6.96 4.47 -7.77
N GLY A 10 -6.72 4.45 -6.46
CA GLY A 10 -6.43 5.64 -5.66
C GLY A 10 -4.97 6.10 -5.74
N ARG A 11 -4.08 5.27 -6.30
CA ARG A 11 -2.62 5.46 -6.31
C ARG A 11 -2.07 5.77 -4.93
N GLN A 12 -2.45 4.99 -3.93
CA GLN A 12 -2.13 5.26 -2.53
C GLN A 12 -1.81 3.98 -1.75
N LEU A 13 -1.20 4.15 -0.57
CA LEU A 13 -1.01 3.06 0.37
C LEU A 13 -2.16 2.97 1.37
N ARG A 14 -2.59 1.73 1.64
CA ARG A 14 -3.70 1.41 2.54
C ARG A 14 -3.25 0.42 3.59
N SER A 15 -3.43 0.78 4.85
CA SER A 15 -3.26 -0.15 5.97
C SER A 15 -4.53 -0.97 6.14
N VAL A 16 -4.45 -2.26 5.86
CA VAL A 16 -5.61 -3.17 5.89
C VAL A 16 -5.47 -4.15 7.05
N ARG A 17 -6.55 -4.28 7.83
CA ARG A 17 -6.73 -5.31 8.85
C ARG A 17 -7.99 -6.11 8.54
N GLY A 18 -7.88 -7.09 7.65
CA GLY A 18 -9.02 -7.86 7.17
C GLY A 18 -8.81 -8.40 5.77
N THR A 19 -9.83 -8.27 4.94
CA THR A 19 -9.81 -8.66 3.53
C THR A 19 -9.54 -7.40 2.71
N PRO A 20 -8.41 -7.32 1.98
CA PRO A 20 -8.16 -6.20 1.09
C PRO A 20 -9.10 -6.23 -0.12
N ASP A 21 -9.31 -5.07 -0.72
CA ASP A 21 -10.06 -4.96 -1.97
C ASP A 21 -9.41 -5.76 -3.11
N ALA A 22 -10.27 -6.29 -3.99
CA ALA A 22 -9.81 -7.06 -5.14
C ALA A 22 -8.97 -6.19 -6.09
N GLY A 23 -7.77 -6.67 -6.42
CA GLY A 23 -6.82 -5.96 -7.27
C GLY A 23 -5.85 -5.05 -6.52
N TRP A 24 -5.95 -4.94 -5.20
CA TRP A 24 -4.90 -4.34 -4.38
C TRP A 24 -3.72 -5.28 -4.24
N THR A 25 -2.52 -4.72 -4.20
CA THR A 25 -1.30 -5.51 -4.16
C THR A 25 -0.61 -5.37 -2.81
N LEU A 26 -0.31 -6.50 -2.16
CA LEU A 26 0.38 -6.50 -0.87
C LEU A 26 1.78 -5.90 -1.03
N VAL A 27 2.07 -4.84 -0.28
CA VAL A 27 3.42 -4.26 -0.20
C VAL A 27 4.20 -4.91 0.94
N THR A 28 3.60 -5.00 2.13
CA THR A 28 4.26 -5.63 3.28
C THR A 28 3.27 -6.06 4.34
N HIS A 29 3.56 -7.15 5.05
CA HIS A 29 2.81 -7.55 6.23
C HIS A 29 3.08 -6.67 7.46
N ASN A 30 4.13 -5.85 7.44
CA ASN A 30 4.47 -4.98 8.55
C ASN A 30 3.63 -3.69 8.51
N LEU A 31 2.59 -3.62 9.35
CA LEU A 31 1.76 -2.42 9.51
C LEU A 31 2.53 -1.20 10.06
N ASN A 32 3.71 -1.42 10.65
CA ASN A 32 4.58 -0.34 11.15
C ASN A 32 5.61 0.09 10.10
N ALA A 33 5.56 -0.44 8.87
CA ALA A 33 6.50 -0.04 7.83
C ALA A 33 6.24 1.42 7.43
N GLY A 34 7.26 2.26 7.57
CA GLY A 34 7.20 3.64 7.12
C GLY A 34 7.26 3.79 5.59
N MET A 35 7.02 5.01 5.12
CA MET A 35 7.09 5.38 3.70
C MET A 35 8.36 4.87 3.00
N HIS A 36 9.53 5.06 3.60
CA HIS A 36 10.80 4.67 2.97
C HIS A 36 10.87 3.16 2.70
N GLN A 37 10.38 2.34 3.63
CA GLN A 37 10.34 0.89 3.47
C GLN A 37 9.36 0.50 2.37
N CYS A 38 8.15 1.05 2.38
CA CYS A 38 7.14 0.78 1.35
C CYS A 38 7.65 1.19 -0.04
N ARG A 39 8.23 2.39 -0.16
CA ARG A 39 8.81 2.88 -1.43
C ARG A 39 9.96 2.01 -1.92
N ARG A 40 10.79 1.48 -1.03
CA ARG A 40 11.88 0.56 -1.39
C ARG A 40 11.32 -0.73 -1.99
N ILE A 41 10.34 -1.35 -1.35
CA ILE A 41 9.68 -2.57 -1.86
C ILE A 41 8.99 -2.28 -3.19
N MET A 42 8.31 -1.14 -3.29
CA MET A 42 7.58 -0.75 -4.50
C MET A 42 8.46 -0.49 -5.72
N ARG A 43 9.74 -0.15 -5.52
CA ARG A 43 10.71 -0.03 -6.62
C ARG A 43 11.06 -1.35 -7.30
N GLU A 44 10.79 -2.48 -6.68
CA GLU A 44 11.12 -3.80 -7.25
C GLU A 44 10.19 -4.18 -8.42
N TRP A 45 9.09 -3.45 -8.61
CA TRP A 45 7.98 -3.84 -9.49
C TRP A 45 7.21 -2.66 -10.12
N LEU A 46 7.38 -1.43 -9.63
CA LEU A 46 6.86 -0.23 -10.30
C LEU A 46 7.99 0.63 -10.86
N PRO A 47 7.81 1.21 -12.06
CA PRO A 47 8.78 2.12 -12.63
C PRO A 47 8.81 3.46 -11.88
N ALA A 48 9.92 4.19 -12.04
CA ALA A 48 10.18 5.39 -11.25
C ALA A 48 9.13 6.51 -11.44
N ASP A 49 8.56 6.63 -12.64
CA ASP A 49 7.52 7.60 -13.01
C ASP A 49 6.15 7.26 -12.40
N GLU A 50 5.87 6.00 -12.13
CA GLU A 50 4.68 5.61 -11.38
C GLU A 50 4.84 5.90 -9.89
N LEU A 51 6.02 5.62 -9.33
CA LEU A 51 6.30 5.87 -7.91
C LEU A 51 6.17 7.34 -7.50
N THR A 52 6.42 8.28 -8.41
CA THR A 52 6.25 9.73 -8.14
C THR A 52 4.78 10.16 -8.11
N ARG A 53 3.87 9.35 -8.63
CA ARG A 53 2.43 9.61 -8.67
C ARG A 53 1.66 8.96 -7.51
N ILE A 54 2.37 8.26 -6.63
CA ILE A 54 1.77 7.57 -5.47
C ILE A 54 1.66 8.54 -4.31
N ASP A 55 0.48 8.58 -3.70
CA ASP A 55 0.28 9.14 -2.38
C ASP A 55 0.84 8.17 -1.33
N TRP A 56 1.86 8.64 -0.62
CA TRP A 56 2.55 7.88 0.41
C TRP A 56 1.96 8.09 1.81
N SER A 57 0.91 8.90 1.94
CA SER A 57 0.14 8.96 3.17
C SER A 57 -0.54 7.60 3.40
N LEU A 58 -0.22 6.97 4.53
CA LEU A 58 -0.83 5.70 4.90
C LEU A 58 -2.24 5.98 5.40
N ALA A 59 -3.23 5.75 4.56
CA ALA A 59 -4.61 5.82 4.98
C ALA A 59 -5.01 4.49 5.64
N GLU A 60 -5.56 4.57 6.84
CA GLU A 60 -6.19 3.42 7.46
C GLU A 60 -7.51 3.12 6.75
N GLU A 61 -7.70 1.88 6.33
CA GLU A 61 -9.00 1.46 5.84
C GLU A 61 -9.93 1.26 7.04
N PRO A 62 -11.14 1.86 7.06
CA PRO A 62 -12.11 1.56 8.10
C PRO A 62 -12.40 0.06 8.04
N ARG A 63 -12.37 -0.61 9.19
CA ARG A 63 -12.81 -2.01 9.32
C ARG A 63 -14.18 -2.13 8.65
N SER A 64 -14.23 -2.71 7.46
CA SER A 64 -15.49 -3.23 6.95
C SER A 64 -15.84 -4.42 7.85
N ALA A 65 -16.84 -4.19 8.70
CA ALA A 65 -17.33 -5.13 9.71
C ALA A 65 -17.95 -6.38 9.09
#